data_AF-A0A1Z4C599-F1
#
_entry.id   AF-A0A1Z4C599-F1
#
_cell.length_a   1.000
_cell.length_b   1.000
_cell.length_c   1.000
_cell.angle_alpha   90.00
_cell.angle_beta   90.00
_cell.angle_gamma   90.00
#
_symmetry.space_group_name_H-M   'P 1'
#
loop_
_entity.id
_entity.type
_entity.pdbx_description
1 polymer ?
#
loop_
_entity_poly.entity_id
_entity_poly.type
_entity_poly.pdbx_seq_one_letter_code
_entity_poly.pdbx_strand_id
1 'polypeptide(L)'
;MKLLTSTALAATLALSLGSFSANADVCLGMACMYNRMTPVEGIDATMGEITQALKSINDNAGADAIIENIKEALKLSKEINANDKVDRNRNRANDSLKKARGAVKEGDLPKATEQLKEAEKRFAELKTMLDLTLDDRVSQQTPMINRILDTPDR
;
A
#
# COMPACT_ATOMS: atom_id res chain seq x y z
N MET A 1 56.18 10.07 -34.65
CA MET A 1 55.33 11.12 -35.27
C MET A 1 54.18 10.45 -36.01
N LYS A 2 53.07 11.20 -36.12
CA LYS A 2 51.75 10.88 -36.69
C LYS A 2 50.82 10.30 -35.62
N LEU A 3 50.10 11.15 -34.86
CA LEU A 3 48.86 11.85 -35.25
C LEU A 3 47.89 10.79 -35.81
N LEU A 4 46.75 10.52 -35.17
CA LEU A 4 45.56 11.35 -35.34
C LEU A 4 44.47 10.99 -34.29
N THR A 5 43.97 12.03 -33.60
CA THR A 5 42.54 12.34 -33.34
C THR A 5 41.66 11.28 -32.65
N SER A 6 41.37 11.37 -31.34
CA SER A 6 40.21 12.10 -30.77
C SER A 6 39.08 12.43 -31.75
N THR A 7 37.93 11.73 -31.61
CA THR A 7 36.53 11.98 -32.05
C THR A 7 35.95 10.63 -32.50
N ALA A 8 34.93 10.01 -31.91
CA ALA A 8 33.61 10.56 -31.64
C ALA A 8 32.95 9.88 -30.43
N LEU A 9 32.88 10.60 -29.32
CA LEU A 9 31.81 10.49 -28.34
C LEU A 9 30.61 11.24 -28.92
N ALA A 10 29.70 10.56 -29.59
CA ALA A 10 28.35 11.07 -29.86
C ALA A 10 27.42 9.99 -30.44
N ALA A 11 26.21 9.97 -29.90
CA ALA A 11 24.97 9.46 -30.50
C ALA A 11 24.66 7.96 -30.37
N THR A 12 24.27 7.54 -29.16
CA THR A 12 23.08 6.68 -28.95
C THR A 12 22.43 7.00 -27.60
N LEU A 13 22.08 8.28 -27.40
CA LEU A 13 21.15 8.74 -26.37
C LEU A 13 19.83 9.11 -27.04
N ALA A 14 19.19 8.15 -27.68
CA ALA A 14 17.82 8.26 -28.16
C ALA A 14 17.33 6.85 -28.46
N LEU A 15 16.30 6.43 -27.72
CA LEU A 15 15.40 5.28 -27.92
C LEU A 15 15.20 4.47 -26.62
N SER A 16 14.84 5.16 -25.54
CA SER A 16 14.02 4.55 -24.50
C SER A 16 13.07 5.59 -23.91
N LEU A 17 12.41 6.35 -24.78
CA LEU A 17 11.13 6.94 -24.40
C LEU A 17 10.13 5.78 -24.47
N GLY A 18 10.00 5.11 -23.34
CA GLY A 18 9.02 4.08 -23.12
C GLY A 18 7.65 4.62 -23.49
N SER A 19 6.94 3.85 -24.31
CA SER A 19 5.52 3.99 -24.53
C SER A 19 4.80 3.76 -23.21
N PHE A 20 4.65 4.80 -22.39
CA PHE A 20 3.66 4.77 -21.34
C PHE A 20 2.30 4.83 -22.04
N SER A 21 1.64 3.68 -22.13
CA SER A 21 0.20 3.62 -22.43
C SER A 21 -0.48 4.44 -21.34
N ALA A 22 -0.77 5.70 -21.63
CA ALA A 22 -1.65 6.51 -20.83
C ALA A 22 -3.05 5.91 -21.01
N ASN A 23 -3.37 4.92 -20.17
CA ASN A 23 -4.75 4.64 -19.84
C ASN A 23 -5.23 5.87 -19.09
N ALA A 24 -5.76 6.85 -19.83
CA ALA A 24 -6.43 8.00 -19.26
C ALA A 24 -7.73 7.49 -18.63
N ASP A 25 -7.60 6.89 -17.45
CA ASP A 25 -8.75 6.68 -16.59
C ASP A 25 -9.16 8.07 -16.11
N VAL A 26 -10.32 8.52 -16.57
CA VAL A 26 -10.85 9.84 -16.28
C VAL A 26 -11.28 9.84 -14.82
N CYS A 27 -10.32 10.14 -13.95
CA CYS A 27 -10.58 10.23 -12.53
C CYS A 27 -11.21 11.58 -12.20
N LEU A 28 -12.52 11.68 -12.46
CA LEU A 28 -13.36 12.83 -12.15
C LEU A 28 -13.57 12.95 -10.63
N GLY A 29 -12.77 13.77 -9.95
CA GLY A 29 -13.09 14.27 -8.60
C GLY A 29 -11.90 14.46 -7.65
N MET A 30 -12.18 15.06 -6.49
CA MET A 30 -11.25 15.26 -5.35
C MET A 30 -10.45 14.01 -4.95
N ALA A 31 -10.99 12.81 -5.19
CA ALA A 31 -10.36 11.54 -4.83
C ALA A 31 -9.02 11.31 -5.57
N CYS A 32 -8.87 11.81 -6.80
CA CYS A 32 -7.61 11.74 -7.56
C CYS A 32 -6.68 12.94 -7.37
N MET A 33 -7.12 14.03 -6.74
CA MET A 33 -6.21 15.13 -6.39
C MET A 33 -5.27 14.76 -5.23
N TYR A 34 -5.67 13.82 -4.37
CA TYR A 34 -4.93 13.47 -3.15
C TYR A 34 -4.35 12.06 -3.14
N ASN A 35 -4.97 11.08 -3.80
CA ASN A 35 -4.42 9.72 -3.88
C ASN A 35 -3.81 9.49 -5.25
N ARG A 36 -2.59 8.98 -5.27
CA ARG A 36 -1.89 8.65 -6.52
C ARG A 36 -2.28 7.28 -7.08
N MET A 37 -3.12 6.53 -6.35
CA MET A 37 -3.51 5.16 -6.61
C MET A 37 -5.00 4.96 -6.36
N THR A 38 -5.61 4.07 -7.13
CA THR A 38 -6.90 3.45 -6.78
C THR A 38 -6.76 2.62 -5.50
N PRO A 39 -7.86 2.30 -4.80
CA PRO A 39 -7.78 1.44 -3.61
C PRO A 39 -7.16 0.08 -3.88
N VAL A 40 -7.41 -0.51 -5.05
CA VAL A 40 -6.85 -1.81 -5.45
C VAL A 40 -5.34 -1.70 -5.64
N GLU A 41 -4.87 -0.68 -6.37
CA GLU A 41 -3.44 -0.42 -6.56
C GLU A 41 -2.74 -0.15 -5.24
N GLY A 42 -3.36 0.61 -4.32
CA GLY A 42 -2.82 0.85 -2.98
C GLY A 42 -2.69 -0.44 -2.16
N ILE A 43 -3.68 -1.35 -2.25
CA ILE A 43 -3.62 -2.67 -1.61
C ILE A 43 -2.47 -3.48 -2.19
N ASP A 44 -2.38 -3.56 -3.51
CA ASP A 44 -1.35 -4.35 -4.20
C ASP A 44 0.06 -3.83 -3.94
N ALA A 45 0.26 -2.50 -3.95
CA ALA A 45 1.53 -1.87 -3.61
C ALA A 45 1.93 -2.17 -2.15
N THR A 46 0.97 -2.06 -1.22
CA THR A 46 1.21 -2.38 0.20
C THR A 46 1.60 -3.84 0.38
N MET A 47 0.89 -4.76 -0.27
CA MET A 47 1.21 -6.20 -0.25
C MET A 47 2.58 -6.49 -0.85
N GLY A 48 2.96 -5.80 -1.93
CA GLY A 48 4.29 -5.89 -2.53
C GLY A 48 5.41 -5.63 -1.52
N GLU A 49 5.30 -4.56 -0.75
CA GLU A 49 6.29 -4.25 0.30
C GLU A 49 6.28 -5.26 1.46
N ILE A 50 5.12 -5.82 1.82
CA ILE A 50 5.04 -6.92 2.79
C ILE A 50 5.80 -8.15 2.28
N THR A 51 5.62 -8.50 1.00
CA THR A 51 6.37 -9.59 0.36
C THR A 51 7.87 -9.30 0.33
N GLN A 52 8.29 -8.05 0.07
CA GLN A 52 9.70 -7.66 0.14
C GLN A 52 10.27 -7.75 1.56
N ALA A 53 9.50 -7.38 2.59
CA ALA A 53 9.91 -7.55 3.98
C ALA A 53 10.09 -9.04 4.35
N LEU A 54 9.15 -9.90 3.94
CA LEU A 54 9.25 -11.36 4.13
C LEU A 54 10.46 -11.95 3.40
N LYS A 55 10.68 -11.55 2.14
CA LYS A 55 11.86 -11.94 1.36
C LYS A 55 13.15 -11.50 2.05
N SER A 56 13.21 -10.27 2.55
CA SER A 56 14.37 -9.73 3.27
C SER A 56 14.69 -10.55 4.53
N ILE A 57 13.68 -11.02 5.27
CA ILE A 57 13.89 -11.94 6.40
C ILE A 57 14.48 -13.26 5.90
N ASN A 58 13.90 -13.87 4.86
CA ASN A 58 14.36 -15.15 4.32
C ASN A 58 15.80 -15.10 3.77
N ASP A 59 16.17 -13.98 3.17
CA ASP A 59 17.50 -13.73 2.62
C ASP A 59 18.52 -13.33 3.71
N ASN A 60 18.13 -13.33 4.99
CA ASN A 60 18.94 -12.88 6.13
C ASN A 60 19.48 -11.45 5.96
N ALA A 61 18.66 -10.56 5.37
CA ALA A 61 19.00 -9.15 5.27
C ALA A 61 19.08 -8.50 6.67
N GLY A 62 19.82 -7.39 6.75
CA GLY A 62 19.92 -6.61 7.99
C GLY A 62 18.57 -6.07 8.46
N ALA A 63 18.42 -5.90 9.78
CA ALA A 63 17.19 -5.41 10.40
C ALA A 63 16.69 -4.08 9.79
N ASP A 64 17.61 -3.18 9.43
CA ASP A 64 17.26 -1.88 8.81
C ASP A 64 16.54 -2.04 7.47
N ALA A 65 16.99 -2.98 6.63
CA ALA A 65 16.36 -3.24 5.33
C ALA A 65 14.95 -3.80 5.49
N ILE A 66 14.76 -4.73 6.43
CA ILE A 66 13.43 -5.30 6.75
C ILE A 66 12.51 -4.20 7.29
N ILE A 67 13.01 -3.38 8.23
CA ILE A 67 12.24 -2.27 8.83
C ILE A 67 11.83 -1.24 7.77
N GLU A 68 12.68 -0.96 6.78
CA GLU A 68 12.38 0.00 5.73
C GLU A 68 11.22 -0.46 4.84
N ASN A 69 11.24 -1.71 4.39
CA ASN A 69 10.10 -2.28 3.63
C ASN A 69 8.80 -2.22 4.45
N ILE A 70 8.86 -2.51 5.76
CA ILE A 70 7.67 -2.41 6.64
C ILE A 70 7.16 -0.97 6.75
N LYS A 71 8.06 0.03 6.80
CA LYS A 71 7.66 1.44 6.82
C LYS A 71 7.05 1.87 5.49
N GLU A 72 7.60 1.42 4.36
CA GLU A 72 7.03 1.75 3.05
C GLU A 72 5.65 1.11 2.88
N ALA A 73 5.45 -0.14 3.34
CA ALA A 73 4.11 -0.75 3.42
C ALA A 73 3.13 0.11 4.25
N LEU A 74 3.54 0.60 5.42
CA LEU A 74 2.71 1.47 6.27
C LEU A 74 2.42 2.84 5.63
N LYS A 75 3.29 3.31 4.74
CA LYS A 75 3.13 4.57 4.01
C LYS A 75 2.19 4.37 2.83
N LEU A 76 2.41 3.35 2.02
CA LEU A 76 1.56 2.97 0.89
C LEU A 76 0.14 2.63 1.34
N SER A 77 -0.04 2.03 2.53
CA SER A 77 -1.38 1.73 3.02
C SER A 77 -2.25 2.98 3.19
N LYS A 78 -1.65 4.16 3.37
CA LYS A 78 -2.40 5.43 3.46
C LYS A 78 -3.04 5.84 2.13
N GLU A 79 -2.51 5.36 1.01
CA GLU A 79 -3.07 5.60 -0.33
C GLU A 79 -4.30 4.72 -0.59
N ILE A 80 -4.57 3.72 0.28
CA ILE A 80 -5.82 2.95 0.27
C ILE A 80 -6.94 3.82 0.85
N ASN A 81 -7.58 4.59 -0.03
CA ASN A 81 -8.72 5.44 0.30
C ASN A 81 -10.01 4.93 -0.37
N ALA A 82 -10.84 4.21 0.39
CA ALA A 82 -12.08 3.63 -0.09
C ALA A 82 -13.27 4.05 0.79
N ASN A 83 -13.75 3.15 1.64
CA ASN A 83 -14.91 3.36 2.50
C ASN A 83 -14.55 3.08 3.97
N ASP A 84 -15.42 3.45 4.91
CA ASP A 84 -15.17 3.31 6.35
C ASP A 84 -14.91 1.86 6.79
N LYS A 85 -15.54 0.88 6.12
CA LYS A 85 -15.32 -0.54 6.41
C LYS A 85 -13.91 -0.95 6.03
N VAL A 86 -13.42 -0.51 4.87
CA VAL A 86 -12.03 -0.70 4.45
C VAL A 86 -11.07 0.02 5.38
N ASP A 87 -11.33 1.28 5.75
CA ASP A 87 -10.44 2.07 6.61
C ASP A 87 -10.23 1.39 7.99
N ARG A 88 -11.32 0.96 8.63
CA ARG A 88 -11.25 0.25 9.92
C ARG A 88 -10.43 -1.04 9.82
N ASN A 89 -10.63 -1.83 8.77
CA ASN A 89 -9.90 -3.09 8.60
C ASN A 89 -8.44 -2.88 8.18
N ARG A 90 -8.16 -1.86 7.38
CA ARG A 90 -6.81 -1.40 7.07
C ARG A 90 -6.05 -1.00 8.33
N ASN A 91 -6.69 -0.28 9.25
CA ASN A 91 -6.06 0.10 10.52
C ASN A 91 -5.69 -1.13 11.37
N ARG A 92 -6.54 -2.17 11.39
CA ARG A 92 -6.23 -3.45 12.03
C ARG A 92 -5.07 -4.18 11.34
N ALA A 93 -5.01 -4.16 10.01
CA ALA A 93 -3.88 -4.72 9.25
C ALA A 93 -2.57 -3.97 9.54
N ASN A 94 -2.64 -2.63 9.63
CA ASN A 94 -1.50 -1.79 10.01
C ASN A 94 -0.97 -2.10 11.41
N ASP A 95 -1.80 -2.55 12.35
CA ASP A 95 -1.32 -2.94 13.68
C ASP A 95 -0.43 -4.18 13.64
N SER A 96 -0.72 -5.15 12.76
CA SER A 96 0.18 -6.28 12.51
C SER A 96 1.51 -5.82 11.92
N LEU A 97 1.52 -4.86 10.97
CA LEU A 97 2.77 -4.26 10.46
C LEU A 97 3.58 -3.57 11.57
N LYS A 98 2.93 -2.83 12.46
CA LYS A 98 3.60 -2.16 13.60
C LYS A 98 4.22 -3.19 14.55
N LYS A 99 3.51 -4.29 14.83
CA LYS A 99 4.00 -5.41 15.65
C LYS A 99 5.18 -6.11 14.98
N ALA A 100 5.09 -6.39 13.68
CA ALA A 100 6.19 -6.96 12.91
C ALA A 100 7.44 -6.09 13.03
N ARG A 101 7.31 -4.77 12.82
CA ARG A 101 8.41 -3.83 12.99
C ARG A 101 9.00 -3.84 14.40
N GLY A 102 8.16 -3.97 15.43
CA GLY A 102 8.60 -4.12 16.82
C GLY A 102 9.44 -5.38 17.02
N ALA A 103 8.95 -6.52 16.52
CA ALA A 103 9.64 -7.81 16.61
C ALA A 103 11.00 -7.79 15.89
N VAL A 104 11.11 -7.16 14.71
CA VAL A 104 12.41 -7.01 14.03
C VAL A 104 13.40 -6.22 14.87
N LYS A 105 12.96 -5.14 15.54
CA LYS A 105 13.82 -4.34 16.43
C LYS A 105 14.28 -5.12 17.67
N GLU A 106 13.47 -6.07 18.11
CA GLU A 106 13.77 -6.98 19.22
C GLU A 106 14.65 -8.18 18.78
N GLY A 107 14.91 -8.33 17.48
CA GLY A 107 15.63 -9.47 16.90
C GLY A 107 14.79 -10.74 16.75
N ASP A 108 13.47 -10.66 17.00
CA ASP A 108 12.54 -11.77 16.92
C ASP A 108 11.97 -11.91 15.49
N LEU A 109 12.80 -12.43 14.58
CA LEU A 109 12.44 -12.66 13.18
C LEU A 109 11.29 -13.68 12.99
N PRO A 110 11.17 -14.76 13.79
CA PRO A 110 10.01 -15.64 13.72
C PRO A 110 8.68 -14.91 13.99
N LYS A 111 8.62 -14.12 15.06
CA LYS A 111 7.42 -13.31 15.37
C LYS A 111 7.18 -12.22 14.34
N ALA A 112 8.24 -11.58 13.82
CA ALA A 112 8.11 -10.63 12.73
C ALA A 112 7.45 -11.28 11.50
N THR A 113 7.88 -12.49 11.14
CA THR A 113 7.33 -13.27 10.02
C THR A 113 5.86 -13.61 10.24
N GLU A 114 5.48 -14.04 11.44
CA GLU A 114 4.09 -14.31 11.80
C GLU A 114 3.21 -13.06 11.61
N GLN A 115 3.65 -11.92 12.13
CA GLN A 115 2.90 -10.66 12.04
C GLN A 115 2.83 -10.12 10.60
N LEU A 116 3.87 -10.33 9.78
CA LEU A 116 3.85 -9.98 8.36
C LEU A 116 2.86 -10.83 7.56
N LYS A 117 2.79 -12.14 7.81
CA LYS A 117 1.81 -13.03 7.18
C LYS A 117 0.37 -12.67 7.59
N GLU A 118 0.18 -12.31 8.86
CA GLU A 118 -1.12 -11.82 9.32
C GLU A 118 -1.49 -10.49 8.66
N ALA A 119 -0.53 -9.58 8.47
CA ALA A 119 -0.75 -8.35 7.73
C ALA A 119 -1.12 -8.64 6.26
N GLU A 120 -0.35 -9.50 5.58
CA GLU A 120 -0.58 -9.92 4.19
C GLU A 120 -2.01 -10.45 4.00
N LYS A 121 -2.44 -11.38 4.86
CA LYS A 121 -3.79 -11.93 4.86
C LYS A 121 -4.84 -10.83 5.00
N ARG A 122 -4.69 -9.94 5.99
CA ARG A 122 -5.67 -8.86 6.25
C ARG A 122 -5.74 -7.85 5.11
N PHE A 123 -4.62 -7.52 4.47
CA PHE A 123 -4.59 -6.64 3.31
C PHE A 123 -5.26 -7.29 2.09
N ALA A 124 -5.02 -8.59 1.85
CA ALA A 124 -5.71 -9.33 0.79
C ALA A 124 -7.24 -9.34 0.99
N GLU A 125 -7.71 -9.49 2.23
CA GLU A 125 -9.13 -9.46 2.57
C GLU A 125 -9.80 -8.11 2.27
N LEU A 126 -9.06 -6.99 2.27
CA LEU A 126 -9.64 -5.66 2.01
C LEU A 126 -10.30 -5.57 0.64
N LYS A 127 -9.80 -6.30 -0.36
CA LYS A 127 -10.39 -6.31 -1.72
C LYS A 127 -11.85 -6.74 -1.70
N THR A 128 -12.21 -7.66 -0.81
CA THR A 128 -13.59 -8.16 -0.66
C THR A 128 -14.52 -7.15 0.00
N MET A 129 -13.98 -6.05 0.54
CA MET A 129 -14.72 -5.01 1.28
C MET A 129 -14.82 -3.69 0.51
N LEU A 130 -14.27 -3.64 -0.71
CA LEU A 130 -14.32 -2.44 -1.56
C LEU A 130 -15.76 -2.13 -1.97
N ASP A 131 -16.54 -3.16 -2.29
CA ASP A 131 -17.96 -3.06 -2.60
C ASP A 131 -18.80 -3.11 -1.32
N LEU A 132 -19.60 -2.07 -1.10
CA LEU A 132 -20.51 -2.00 0.03
C LEU A 132 -21.84 -2.70 -0.29
N THR A 133 -22.22 -3.66 0.56
CA THR A 133 -23.56 -4.26 0.54
C THR A 133 -24.62 -3.24 0.96
N LEU A 134 -25.90 -3.56 0.74
CA LEU A 134 -27.00 -2.73 1.23
C LEU A 134 -26.92 -2.55 2.75
N ASP A 135 -26.66 -3.64 3.48
CA ASP A 135 -26.51 -3.62 4.93
C ASP A 135 -25.34 -2.74 5.38
N ASP A 136 -24.20 -2.80 4.66
CA ASP A 136 -23.05 -1.94 4.95
C ASP A 136 -23.42 -0.46 4.80
N ARG A 137 -24.15 -0.10 3.73
CA ARG A 137 -24.60 1.28 3.48
C ARG A 137 -25.56 1.75 4.56
N VAL A 138 -26.54 0.92 4.94
CA VAL A 138 -27.48 1.22 6.02
C VAL A 138 -26.72 1.40 7.33
N SER A 139 -25.79 0.51 7.68
CA SER A 139 -25.00 0.62 8.92
C SER A 139 -24.17 1.91 9.01
N GLN A 140 -23.70 2.44 7.87
CA GLN A 140 -22.97 3.70 7.81
C GLN A 140 -23.89 4.92 7.90
N GLN A 141 -25.12 4.81 7.40
CA GLN A 141 -26.10 5.90 7.40
C GLN A 141 -26.92 5.99 8.69
N THR A 142 -27.20 4.87 9.35
CA THR A 142 -28.05 4.81 10.56
C THR A 142 -27.58 5.78 11.65
N PRO A 143 -26.28 5.88 12.01
CA PRO A 143 -25.84 6.86 13.01
C PRO A 143 -26.04 8.32 12.57
N MET A 144 -25.96 8.63 11.26
CA MET A 144 -26.27 9.97 10.77
C MET A 144 -27.77 10.26 10.85
N ILE A 145 -28.60 9.32 10.42
CA ILE A 145 -30.06 9.46 10.46
C ILE A 145 -30.52 9.62 11.91
N ASN A 146 -30.00 8.81 12.82
CA ASN A 146 -30.32 8.88 14.24
C ASN A 146 -29.95 10.23 14.86
N ARG A 147 -28.79 10.79 14.52
CA ARG A 147 -28.42 12.15 14.94
C ARG A 147 -29.32 13.25 14.36
N ILE A 148 -29.78 13.10 13.12
CA ILE A 148 -30.72 14.06 12.49
C ILE A 148 -32.09 13.98 13.16
N LEU A 149 -32.53 12.78 13.53
CA LEU A 149 -33.85 12.51 14.08
C LEU A 149 -33.90 12.60 15.63
N ASP A 150 -32.80 12.95 16.29
CA ASP A 150 -32.64 12.91 17.76
C ASP A 150 -33.10 11.57 18.37
N THR A 151 -32.87 10.48 17.63
CA THR A 151 -33.17 9.13 18.08
C THR A 151 -31.89 8.44 18.56
N PRO A 152 -31.92 7.71 19.69
CA PRO A 152 -30.74 7.01 20.19
C PRO A 152 -30.30 5.89 19.24
N ASP A 153 -28.99 5.74 19.07
CA ASP A 153 -28.39 4.57 18.44
C ASP A 153 -28.72 3.33 19.29
N ARG A 154 -29.31 2.29 18.66
CA ARG A 154 -29.65 1.01 19.30
C ARG A 154 -28.48 0.04 19.31
#